data_AF-A0A7X7LIT9-F1
#
_entry.id   AF-A0A7X7LIT9-F1
#
_cell.length_a   1.000
_cell.length_b   1.000
_cell.length_c   1.000
_cell.angle_alpha   90.00
_cell.angle_beta   90.00
_cell.angle_gamma   90.00
#
_symmetry.space_group_name_H-M   'P 1'
#
loop_
_entity.id
_entity.type
_entity.pdbx_description
1 polymer ?
#
loop_
_entity_poly.entity_id
_entity_poly.type
_entity_poly.pdbx_seq_one_letter_code
_entity_poly.pdbx_strand_id
1 'polypeptide(L)'
;MPLFKTSNQKAQKLLRKDFANEKELQHFVETNLEELFGIRFLATEYSTNHGGRIDSLGLDENNSPVIIEYKWGENSAIINQGLFYLDWLVEHIAEFQLLVQKKLGQDVEVDTGSPRLILIAASYSKFDE
;
A
#
# COMPACT_ATOMS: atom_id res chain seq x y z
N MET A 1 -24.81 -1.18 -3.59
CA MET A 1 -25.41 -1.44 -2.26
C MET A 1 -25.18 -0.22 -1.37
N PRO A 2 -26.21 0.35 -0.72
CA PRO A 2 -26.03 1.50 0.19
C PRO A 2 -25.33 1.08 1.49
N LEU A 3 -24.42 1.91 1.98
CA LEU A 3 -23.76 1.74 3.28
C LEU A 3 -24.48 2.55 4.37
N PHE A 4 -24.50 2.05 5.59
CA PHE A 4 -25.12 2.71 6.74
C PHE A 4 -24.21 2.66 7.97
N LYS A 5 -24.23 3.72 8.78
CA LYS A 5 -23.64 3.76 10.13
C LYS A 5 -24.76 3.69 11.16
N THR A 6 -24.62 2.87 12.19
CA THR A 6 -25.57 2.82 13.31
C THR A 6 -25.13 3.76 14.43
N SER A 7 -26.06 4.55 14.94
CA SER A 7 -25.87 5.39 16.14
C SER A 7 -27.19 5.50 16.88
N ASN A 8 -27.18 5.28 18.19
CA ASN A 8 -28.38 5.27 19.04
C ASN A 8 -29.52 4.40 18.47
N GLN A 9 -29.20 3.18 18.04
CA GLN A 9 -30.12 2.22 17.41
C GLN A 9 -30.80 2.71 16.11
N LYS A 10 -30.35 3.83 15.53
CA LYS A 10 -30.83 4.34 14.25
C LYS A 10 -29.77 4.16 13.17
N ALA A 11 -30.21 3.74 11.99
CA ALA A 11 -29.36 3.66 10.81
C ALA A 11 -29.30 5.03 10.13
N GLN A 12 -28.09 5.50 9.82
CA GLN A 12 -27.83 6.69 9.03
C GLN A 12 -27.16 6.27 7.72
N LYS A 13 -27.78 6.64 6.59
CA LYS A 13 -27.23 6.34 5.26
C LYS A 13 -25.93 7.12 5.06
N LEU A 14 -24.87 6.43 4.67
CA LEU A 14 -23.61 7.04 4.29
C LEU A 14 -23.65 7.42 2.81
N LEU A 15 -23.29 8.65 2.51
CA LEU A 15 -23.08 9.11 1.15
C LEU A 15 -21.70 8.63 0.68
N ARG A 16 -21.66 8.06 -0.52
CA ARG A 16 -20.40 7.72 -1.17
C ARG A 16 -19.72 9.01 -1.59
N LYS A 17 -18.46 9.18 -1.22
CA LYS A 17 -17.56 10.18 -1.77
C LYS A 17 -16.51 9.44 -2.58
N ASP A 18 -16.42 9.76 -3.87
CA ASP A 18 -15.34 9.27 -4.72
C ASP A 18 -14.11 10.16 -4.57
N PHE A 19 -12.93 9.57 -4.76
CA PHE A 19 -11.69 10.34 -4.90
C PHE A 19 -11.66 11.02 -6.27
N ALA A 20 -10.95 12.14 -6.39
CA ALA A 20 -10.82 12.87 -7.64
C ALA A 20 -9.78 12.24 -8.59
N ASN A 21 -8.74 11.60 -8.04
CA ASN A 21 -7.65 10.97 -8.79
C ASN A 21 -6.85 9.98 -7.92
N GLU A 22 -5.90 9.30 -8.56
CA GLU A 22 -4.97 8.35 -7.92
C GLU A 22 -4.22 8.95 -6.74
N LYS A 23 -3.74 10.18 -6.87
CA LYS A 23 -2.95 10.86 -5.84
C LYS A 23 -3.77 11.16 -4.58
N GLU A 24 -5.04 11.54 -4.73
CA GLU A 24 -5.94 11.72 -3.58
C GLU A 24 -6.20 10.39 -2.87
N LEU A 25 -6.38 9.31 -3.63
CA LEU A 25 -6.54 7.95 -3.09
C LEU A 25 -5.26 7.50 -2.35
N GLN A 26 -4.09 7.62 -2.98
CA GLN A 26 -2.80 7.29 -2.38
C GLN A 26 -2.58 8.05 -1.08
N HIS A 27 -2.75 9.38 -1.10
CA HIS A 27 -2.57 10.20 0.10
C HIS A 27 -3.55 9.81 1.21
N PHE A 28 -4.81 9.53 0.88
CA PHE A 28 -5.79 9.06 1.85
C PHE A 28 -5.37 7.72 2.47
N VAL A 29 -4.94 6.76 1.65
CA VAL A 29 -4.52 5.45 2.14
C VAL A 29 -3.25 5.58 2.99
N GLU A 30 -2.21 6.27 2.52
CA GLU A 30 -0.96 6.51 3.26
C GLU A 30 -1.21 7.11 4.64
N THR A 31 -2.14 8.07 4.74
CA THR A 31 -2.51 8.72 6.01
C THR A 31 -3.24 7.79 6.98
N ASN A 32 -3.84 6.70 6.48
CA ASN A 32 -4.66 5.78 7.27
C ASN A 32 -4.15 4.31 7.15
N LEU A 33 -2.89 4.09 6.79
CA LEU A 33 -2.35 2.74 6.56
C LEU A 33 -2.43 1.85 7.81
N GLU A 34 -2.24 2.45 8.98
CA GLU A 34 -2.30 1.74 10.26
C GLU A 34 -3.75 1.29 10.53
N GLU A 35 -4.73 2.17 10.38
CA GLU A 35 -6.14 1.86 10.61
C GLU A 35 -6.75 0.94 9.53
N LEU A 36 -6.33 1.09 8.27
CA LEU A 36 -6.88 0.31 7.16
C LEU A 36 -6.26 -1.09 7.08
N PHE A 37 -4.97 -1.21 7.34
CA PHE A 37 -4.21 -2.43 7.04
C PHE A 37 -3.26 -2.90 8.14
N GLY A 38 -3.14 -2.19 9.27
CA GLY A 38 -2.15 -2.50 10.30
C GLY A 38 -0.72 -2.17 9.89
N ILE A 39 -0.54 -1.30 8.88
CA ILE A 39 0.76 -1.02 8.27
C ILE A 39 1.31 0.31 8.79
N ARG A 40 2.54 0.29 9.29
CA ARG A 40 3.31 1.50 9.60
C ARG A 40 3.91 2.07 8.31
N PHE A 41 3.57 3.30 7.98
CA PHE A 41 4.06 3.98 6.79
C PHE A 41 5.57 4.29 6.87
N LEU A 42 6.31 4.06 5.78
CA LEU A 42 7.75 4.33 5.69
C LEU A 42 8.07 5.44 4.69
N ALA A 43 7.56 5.32 3.46
CA ALA A 43 7.86 6.24 2.36
C ALA A 43 6.73 6.27 1.33
N THR A 44 6.61 7.44 0.70
CA THR A 44 5.78 7.70 -0.48
C THR A 44 6.72 7.88 -1.67
N GLU A 45 6.30 7.45 -2.86
CA GLU A 45 7.00 7.70 -4.12
C GLU A 45 8.49 7.30 -4.09
N TYR A 46 8.78 6.10 -3.57
CA TYR A 46 10.14 5.61 -3.34
C TYR A 46 10.84 5.25 -4.66
N SER A 47 11.87 6.02 -5.01
CA SER A 47 12.68 5.75 -6.20
C SER A 47 13.56 4.52 -6.04
N THR A 48 13.44 3.59 -6.98
CA THR A 48 14.33 2.42 -7.09
C THR A 48 15.59 2.78 -7.88
N ASN A 49 16.67 2.05 -7.65
CA ASN A 49 17.94 2.19 -8.37
C ASN A 49 17.85 1.83 -9.88
N HIS A 50 16.79 1.15 -10.32
CA HIS A 50 16.53 0.86 -11.73
C HIS A 50 15.68 1.92 -12.45
N GLY A 51 15.43 3.06 -11.80
CA GLY A 51 14.66 4.16 -12.39
C GLY A 51 13.14 3.99 -12.33
N GLY A 52 12.65 2.92 -11.69
CA GLY A 52 11.25 2.76 -11.29
C GLY A 52 10.92 3.49 -9.99
N ARG A 53 9.64 3.53 -9.64
CA ARG A 53 9.13 4.21 -8.44
C ARG A 53 8.01 3.40 -7.81
N ILE A 54 8.16 3.09 -6.53
CA ILE A 54 7.15 2.41 -5.70
C ILE A 54 6.25 3.47 -5.09
N ASP A 55 4.94 3.33 -5.20
CA ASP A 55 4.01 4.37 -4.76
C ASP A 55 4.03 4.54 -3.23
N SER A 56 3.96 3.44 -2.48
CA SER A 56 4.12 3.48 -1.02
C SER A 56 4.86 2.25 -0.47
N LEU A 57 5.69 2.49 0.54
CA LEU A 57 6.35 1.46 1.35
C LEU A 57 5.84 1.50 2.79
N GLY A 58 5.64 0.33 3.36
CA GLY A 58 5.22 0.16 4.75
C GLY A 58 5.78 -1.08 5.43
N LEU A 59 5.59 -1.17 6.73
CA LEU A 59 5.98 -2.30 7.57
C LEU A 59 4.76 -2.79 8.36
N ASP A 60 4.35 -4.03 8.16
CA ASP A 60 3.15 -4.56 8.81
C ASP A 60 3.35 -4.90 10.30
N GLU A 61 2.32 -5.45 10.92
CA GLU A 61 2.28 -5.84 12.33
C GLU A 61 3.26 -6.97 12.70
N ASN A 62 3.70 -7.76 11.72
CA ASN A 62 4.68 -8.83 11.87
C ASN A 62 6.10 -8.39 11.48
N ASN A 63 6.31 -7.09 11.26
CA ASN A 63 7.50 -6.53 10.66
C ASN A 63 7.80 -7.05 9.24
N SER A 64 6.80 -7.55 8.52
CA SER A 64 6.96 -7.91 7.10
C SER A 64 6.93 -6.65 6.22
N PRO A 65 7.81 -6.56 5.21
CA PRO A 65 7.86 -5.40 4.33
C PRO A 65 6.65 -5.40 3.40
N VAL A 66 6.08 -4.22 3.15
CA VAL A 66 4.88 -4.05 2.33
C VAL A 66 5.10 -3.03 1.24
N ILE A 67 4.77 -3.41 0.01
CA ILE A 67 4.61 -2.54 -1.15
C ILE A 67 3.12 -2.30 -1.37
N ILE A 68 2.74 -1.03 -1.57
CA ILE A 68 1.39 -0.67 -1.99
C ILE A 68 1.48 0.12 -3.31
N GLU A 69 0.76 -0.35 -4.33
CA GLU A 69 0.66 0.29 -5.64
C GLU A 69 -0.80 0.66 -5.93
N TYR A 70 -1.01 1.80 -6.59
CA TYR A 70 -2.34 2.34 -6.85
C TYR A 70 -2.64 2.39 -8.35
N LYS A 71 -3.91 2.19 -8.70
CA LYS A 71 -4.37 2.41 -10.07
C LYS A 71 -5.71 3.11 -10.14
N TRP A 72 -5.70 4.25 -10.79
CA TRP A 72 -6.90 4.97 -11.17
C TRP A 72 -7.32 4.61 -12.60
N GLY A 73 -8.29 3.69 -12.74
CA GLY A 73 -8.85 3.26 -14.04
C GLY A 73 -8.61 1.77 -14.35
N GLU A 74 -8.98 1.35 -15.57
CA GLU A 74 -9.06 -0.06 -15.98
C GLU A 74 -7.78 -0.64 -16.63
N ASN A 75 -6.60 -0.03 -16.40
CA ASN A 75 -5.40 -0.49 -17.09
C ASN A 75 -4.76 -1.71 -16.38
N SER A 76 -4.60 -2.80 -17.14
CA SER A 76 -4.27 -4.17 -16.69
C SER A 76 -2.85 -4.38 -16.14
N ALA A 77 -1.93 -3.43 -16.27
CA ALA A 77 -0.51 -3.69 -15.99
C ALA A 77 -0.07 -3.55 -14.52
N ILE A 78 -0.97 -3.32 -13.56
CA ILE A 78 -0.56 -3.07 -12.15
C ILE A 78 0.01 -4.31 -11.46
N ILE A 79 -0.45 -5.51 -11.80
CA ILE A 79 0.12 -6.75 -11.25
C ILE A 79 1.59 -6.89 -11.64
N ASN A 80 1.90 -6.75 -12.93
CA ASN A 80 3.29 -6.85 -13.40
C ASN A 80 4.20 -5.79 -12.77
N GLN A 81 3.70 -4.56 -12.59
CA GLN A 81 4.43 -3.52 -11.88
C GLN A 81 4.68 -3.89 -10.42
N GLY A 82 3.65 -4.37 -9.71
CA GLY A 82 3.78 -4.79 -8.33
C GLY A 82 4.72 -5.98 -8.14
N LEU A 83 4.68 -6.97 -9.04
CA LEU A 83 5.59 -8.13 -9.01
C LEU A 83 7.04 -7.71 -9.26
N PHE A 84 7.28 -6.81 -10.23
CA PHE A 84 8.61 -6.26 -10.46
C PHE A 84 9.17 -5.56 -9.21
N TYR A 85 8.33 -4.82 -8.47
CA TYR A 85 8.78 -4.18 -7.23
C TYR A 85 8.92 -5.15 -6.06
N LEU A 86 8.14 -6.23 -6.04
CA LEU A 86 8.33 -7.30 -5.07
C LEU A 86 9.69 -7.97 -5.26
N ASP A 87 10.07 -8.26 -6.50
CA ASP A 87 11.42 -8.78 -6.83
C ASP A 87 12.50 -7.79 -6.39
N TRP A 88 12.33 -6.49 -6.71
CA TRP A 88 13.25 -5.44 -6.27
C TRP A 88 13.43 -5.42 -4.74
N LEU A 89 12.33 -5.51 -3.98
CA LEU A 89 12.35 -5.48 -2.52
C LEU A 89 13.13 -6.67 -1.93
N VAL A 90 12.99 -7.86 -2.51
CA VAL A 90 13.73 -9.05 -2.10
C VAL A 90 15.23 -8.84 -2.35
N GLU A 91 15.60 -8.30 -3.51
CA GLU A 91 17.01 -8.00 -3.85
C GLU A 91 17.62 -6.88 -2.98
N HIS A 92 16.80 -5.94 -2.51
CA HIS A 92 17.22 -4.72 -1.80
C HIS A 92 16.78 -4.69 -0.33
N ILE A 93 16.58 -5.86 0.29
CA ILE A 93 16.02 -5.96 1.65
C ILE A 93 16.89 -5.26 2.71
N ALA A 94 18.20 -5.20 2.50
CA ALA A 94 19.11 -4.46 3.39
C ALA A 94 18.88 -2.93 3.32
N GLU A 95 18.59 -2.40 2.14
CA GLU A 95 18.23 -0.98 1.96
C GLU A 95 16.88 -0.69 2.62
N PHE A 96 15.94 -1.61 2.50
CA PHE A 96 14.64 -1.52 3.17
C PHE A 96 14.78 -1.57 4.71
N GLN A 97 15.64 -2.44 5.25
CA GLN A 97 15.96 -2.50 6.68
C GLN A 97 16.51 -1.15 7.19
N LEU A 98 17.41 -0.52 6.42
CA LEU A 98 17.92 0.83 6.76
C LEU A 98 16.82 1.89 6.76
N LEU A 99 15.89 1.82 5.81
CA LEU A 99 14.72 2.71 5.78
C LEU A 99 13.83 2.52 7.02
N VAL A 100 13.57 1.26 7.41
CA VAL A 100 12.83 0.92 8.63
C VAL A 100 13.52 1.49 9.87
N GLN A 101 14.81 1.25 10.02
CA GLN A 101 15.56 1.74 11.18
C GLN A 101 15.60 3.27 11.27
N LYS A 102 15.64 3.94 10.12
CA LYS A 102 15.58 5.41 10.03
C LYS A 102 14.21 5.97 10.41
N LYS A 103 13.13 5.25 10.12
CA LYS A 103 11.75 5.72 10.30
C LYS A 103 11.13 5.30 11.63
N LEU A 104 11.42 4.09 12.10
CA LEU A 104 10.74 3.44 13.21
C LEU A 104 11.68 3.15 14.41
N GLY A 105 12.99 3.26 14.23
CA GLY A 105 13.99 3.08 15.27
C GLY A 105 14.96 1.92 14.99
N GLN A 106 16.16 2.00 15.55
CA GLN A 106 17.28 1.08 15.25
C GLN A 106 17.01 -0.37 15.65
N ASP A 107 16.15 -0.60 16.63
CA ASP A 107 15.84 -1.94 17.16
C ASP A 107 14.74 -2.68 16.38
N VAL A 108 14.19 -2.07 15.31
CA VAL A 108 13.14 -2.67 14.50
C VAL A 108 13.76 -3.50 13.38
N GLU A 109 13.60 -4.81 13.45
CA GLU A 109 14.08 -5.78 12.46
C GLU A 109 12.95 -6.19 11.50
N VAL A 110 13.28 -6.26 10.21
CA VAL A 110 12.36 -6.68 9.15
C VAL A 110 12.30 -8.20 9.07
N ASP A 111 11.08 -8.75 9.03
CA ASP A 111 10.86 -10.15 8.67
C ASP A 111 10.89 -10.30 7.15
N THR A 112 11.95 -10.94 6.66
CA THR A 112 12.21 -11.11 5.22
C THR A 112 11.47 -12.31 4.62
N GLY A 113 10.79 -13.12 5.45
CA GLY A 113 10.18 -14.37 5.03
C GLY A 113 8.84 -14.22 4.30
N SER A 114 8.19 -13.06 4.38
CA SER A 114 6.83 -12.87 3.86
C SER A 114 6.54 -11.44 3.38
N PRO A 115 7.25 -10.94 2.36
CA PRO A 115 6.94 -9.63 1.80
C PRO A 115 5.51 -9.60 1.23
N ARG A 116 4.82 -8.48 1.43
CA ARG A 116 3.42 -8.30 1.01
C ARG A 116 3.33 -7.29 -0.12
N LEU A 117 2.51 -7.60 -1.11
CA LEU A 117 2.13 -6.69 -2.19
C LEU A 117 0.63 -6.40 -2.07
N ILE A 118 0.26 -5.12 -1.96
CA ILE A 118 -1.14 -4.67 -1.93
C ILE A 118 -1.37 -3.80 -3.17
N LEU A 119 -2.34 -4.19 -3.99
CA LEU A 119 -2.73 -3.43 -5.18
C LEU A 119 -4.11 -2.82 -4.95
N ILE A 120 -4.20 -1.49 -5.06
CA ILE A 120 -5.45 -0.76 -4.85
C ILE A 120 -5.91 -0.18 -6.19
N ALA A 121 -6.91 -0.80 -6.80
CA ALA A 121 -7.45 -0.41 -8.09
C ALA A 121 -8.98 -0.28 -8.07
N ALA A 122 -9.52 0.55 -8.97
CA ALA A 122 -10.97 0.71 -9.14
C ALA A 122 -11.66 -0.58 -9.67
N SER A 123 -10.91 -1.40 -10.40
CA SER A 123 -11.37 -2.64 -11.03
C SER A 123 -10.20 -3.57 -11.31
N TYR A 124 -10.49 -4.86 -11.45
CA TYR A 124 -9.53 -5.90 -11.81
C TYR A 124 -10.08 -6.73 -12.98
N SER A 125 -9.24 -7.09 -13.94
CA SER A 125 -9.56 -7.98 -15.06
C SER A 125 -8.94 -9.37 -14.86
N LYS A 126 -9.63 -10.42 -15.32
CA LYS A 126 -9.07 -11.79 -15.29
C LYS A 126 -7.81 -11.97 -16.13
N PHE A 127 -7.49 -11.02 -17.01
CA PHE A 127 -6.29 -11.05 -17.86
C PHE A 127 -5.10 -10.32 -17.23
N ASP A 128 -5.23 -9.90 -15.97
CA ASP A 128 -4.18 -9.16 -15.27
C ASP A 128 -3.25 -10.12 -14.48
N GLU A 129 -3.52 -11.44 -14.50
CA GLU A 129 -2.66 -12.52 -13.96
C GLU A 129 -1.40 -12.78 -14.79
#